data_AF-A0A959B8V8-F1
#
_entry.id   AF-A0A959B8V8-F1
#
_cell.length_a   1.000
_cell.length_b   1.000
_cell.length_c   1.000
_cell.angle_alpha   90.00
_cell.angle_beta   90.00
_cell.angle_gamma   90.00
#
_symmetry.space_group_name_H-M   'P 1'
#
loop_
_entity.id
_entity.type
_entity.pdbx_description
1 polymer ?
#
loop_
_entity_poly.entity_id
_entity_poly.type
_entity_poly.pdbx_seq_one_letter_code
_entity_poly.pdbx_strand_id
1 'polypeptide(L)'
;KSPVRETLRPDLGHSPSRTKKLQTTMRDPLLLILAGLLLMAGCRPKAEDGKIRLSPKSHVILLDSLEAADAIIRDAEEGYFEKVQPLDMSIQMGQPLPNGRPREGLLEDYRAFLRTDVAGFSQEEQALVRKAFQGAWRLCRKFNPKIFPDTIRLIKTKGRHYGPSVYYTREHCIIIPENELVPGNEEMLSQVMLHELFHIYSRYHPQQREALYRIIGFERLSLPLHLTDSLQQRLLLNPDGIDWNYAIAFDGPNGQVIQAVPLIRSALPAYHYSRPHYFEYLDFQLYPIVRRDGLFEVLAQNGSESPLPPVDSLPGFFRLIGDNTGYIIHPDEILADNFVLLVMMDTGEGAYGSGQYSVRGREILERIGNILR
;
A
#
# COMPACT_ATOMS: atom_id res chain seq x y z
N LYS A 1 50.06 42.40 5.73
CA LYS A 1 49.46 43.74 5.59
C LYS A 1 48.17 43.77 6.41
N SER A 2 48.27 44.14 7.69
CA SER A 2 47.17 44.73 8.47
C SER A 2 47.23 46.26 8.26
N PRO A 3 46.23 47.11 8.60
CA PRO A 3 45.25 46.93 9.70
C PRO A 3 43.79 47.39 9.36
N VAL A 4 42.74 46.96 10.09
CA VAL A 4 42.02 47.66 11.21
C VAL A 4 41.42 49.02 10.74
N ARG A 5 40.13 49.39 10.92
CA ARG A 5 39.49 49.71 12.22
C ARG A 5 38.05 50.29 12.09
N GLU A 6 37.23 50.05 13.13
CA GLU A 6 36.19 50.88 13.81
C GLU A 6 35.05 51.56 13.01
N THR A 7 33.77 51.20 13.21
CA THR A 7 32.77 51.61 14.26
C THR A 7 32.42 53.09 14.31
N LEU A 8 31.11 53.42 14.29
CA LEU A 8 30.41 54.30 15.25
C LEU A 8 28.90 54.47 14.87
N ARG A 9 28.01 54.14 15.81
CA ARG A 9 26.65 54.73 16.01
C ARG A 9 26.80 56.08 16.77
N PRO A 10 25.77 56.75 17.33
CA PRO A 10 24.31 56.93 17.06
C PRO A 10 23.91 58.44 17.02
N ASP A 11 22.61 58.77 16.86
CA ASP A 11 21.84 59.81 17.63
C ASP A 11 20.49 60.10 16.92
N LEU A 12 19.30 60.05 17.52
CA LEU A 12 18.63 60.73 18.67
C LEU A 12 17.70 61.89 18.22
N GLY A 13 16.48 61.93 18.80
CA GLY A 13 15.59 63.11 18.92
C GLY A 13 14.22 63.00 18.22
N HIS A 14 13.12 62.61 18.91
CA HIS A 14 12.12 63.44 19.64
C HIS A 14 11.24 64.35 18.71
N SER A 15 9.94 64.06 18.44
CA SER A 15 8.67 64.25 19.24
C SER A 15 8.14 65.72 19.28
N PRO A 16 6.87 66.07 19.60
CA PRO A 16 5.55 65.71 19.01
C PRO A 16 4.57 66.92 18.81
N SER A 17 3.31 66.60 18.44
CA SER A 17 2.02 67.28 18.77
C SER A 17 1.37 68.24 17.75
N ARG A 18 0.08 67.99 17.46
CA ARG A 18 -1.05 68.88 17.85
C ARG A 18 -2.42 68.30 17.49
N THR A 19 -3.30 68.31 18.49
CA THR A 19 -4.75 68.07 18.47
C THR A 19 -5.54 69.30 17.98
N LYS A 20 -6.74 69.09 17.41
CA LYS A 20 -7.94 69.93 17.66
C LYS A 20 -9.25 69.18 17.31
N LYS A 21 -10.20 69.26 18.24
CA LYS A 21 -11.59 68.77 18.23
C LYS A 21 -12.49 69.65 17.34
N LEU A 22 -13.64 69.13 16.91
CA LEU A 22 -14.92 69.85 16.94
C LEU A 22 -16.10 68.87 17.12
N GLN A 23 -17.07 69.26 17.94
CA GLN A 23 -18.29 68.55 18.36
C GLN A 23 -19.53 69.00 17.57
N THR A 24 -20.66 68.27 17.76
CA THR A 24 -22.11 68.64 17.76
C THR A 24 -22.95 67.71 16.85
N THR A 25 -23.75 66.74 17.35
CA THR A 25 -25.10 66.74 17.99
C THR A 25 -26.30 67.11 17.09
N MET A 26 -27.20 66.15 16.78
CA MET A 26 -28.64 66.10 17.16
C MET A 26 -29.52 65.19 16.26
N ARG A 27 -30.18 64.22 16.94
CA ARG A 27 -31.51 63.54 16.81
C ARG A 27 -32.44 63.65 15.56
N ASP A 28 -32.86 62.45 15.10
CA ASP A 28 -34.23 61.89 14.81
C ASP A 28 -35.15 62.50 13.71
N PRO A 29 -36.19 61.78 13.19
CA PRO A 29 -36.35 60.35 12.81
C PRO A 29 -37.09 60.15 11.43
N LEU A 30 -37.42 58.89 11.10
CA LEU A 30 -38.50 58.42 10.18
C LEU A 30 -38.15 58.21 8.68
N LEU A 31 -38.05 56.94 8.23
CA LEU A 31 -38.98 56.36 7.24
C LEU A 31 -38.71 54.86 7.01
N LEU A 32 -39.78 54.06 7.10
CA LEU A 32 -39.89 52.66 6.71
C LEU A 32 -39.76 52.46 5.19
N ILE A 33 -39.52 51.19 4.81
CA ILE A 33 -39.71 50.53 3.51
C ILE A 33 -38.41 50.32 2.71
N LEU A 34 -37.78 49.14 2.88
CA LEU A 34 -37.60 48.16 1.80
C LEU A 34 -37.12 46.82 2.39
N ALA A 35 -38.06 45.99 2.83
CA ALA A 35 -37.82 44.57 3.08
C ALA A 35 -38.14 43.81 1.79
N GLY A 36 -37.22 42.97 1.32
CA GLY A 36 -37.54 41.98 0.29
C GLY A 36 -36.45 41.74 -0.75
N LEU A 37 -35.24 41.38 -0.33
CA LEU A 37 -34.35 40.57 -1.16
C LEU A 37 -33.25 39.96 -0.29
N LEU A 38 -33.02 38.67 -0.52
CA LEU A 38 -31.92 37.84 -0.02
C LEU A 38 -32.08 37.32 1.42
N LEU A 39 -32.58 36.09 1.52
CA LEU A 39 -31.98 35.02 2.32
C LEU A 39 -32.59 33.66 1.88
N MET A 40 -32.43 33.32 0.59
CA MET A 40 -32.45 31.92 0.18
C MET A 40 -31.07 31.35 0.51
N ALA A 41 -30.79 31.16 1.80
CA ALA A 41 -29.70 30.30 2.24
C ALA A 41 -30.11 28.86 1.89
N GLY A 42 -29.87 28.47 0.65
CA GLY A 42 -29.94 27.07 0.25
C GLY A 42 -29.00 26.29 1.16
N CYS A 43 -29.57 25.44 2.01
CA CYS A 43 -28.81 24.42 2.72
C CYS A 43 -28.14 23.56 1.64
N ARG A 44 -26.86 23.82 1.35
CA ARG A 44 -26.03 22.82 0.70
C ARG A 44 -26.03 21.61 1.63
N PRO A 45 -26.35 20.40 1.18
CA PRO A 45 -26.14 19.22 2.00
C PRO A 45 -24.68 19.25 2.44
N LYS A 46 -24.45 19.29 3.75
CA LYS A 46 -23.13 19.13 4.33
C LYS A 46 -22.60 17.82 3.73
N ALA A 47 -21.51 17.86 2.97
CA ALA A 47 -20.86 16.64 2.55
C ALA A 47 -20.66 15.80 3.83
N GLU A 48 -21.06 14.52 3.81
CA GLU A 48 -20.65 13.62 4.88
C GLU A 48 -19.12 13.58 4.81
N ASP A 49 -18.47 14.35 5.69
CA ASP A 49 -17.01 14.42 5.76
C ASP A 49 -16.47 12.99 5.81
N GLY A 50 -15.50 12.69 4.95
CA GLY A 50 -14.89 11.37 4.88
C GLY A 50 -15.65 10.29 4.11
N LYS A 51 -16.90 10.48 3.64
CA LYS A 51 -17.60 9.43 2.85
C LYS A 51 -17.72 9.80 1.37
N ILE A 52 -17.20 8.94 0.50
CA ILE A 52 -17.37 9.01 -0.96
C ILE A 52 -18.43 7.98 -1.37
N ARG A 53 -19.59 8.47 -1.80
CA ARG A 53 -20.63 7.63 -2.38
C ARG A 53 -20.37 7.47 -3.89
N LEU A 54 -20.05 6.25 -4.32
CA LEU A 54 -19.81 5.92 -5.73
C LEU A 54 -21.10 5.43 -6.41
N SER A 55 -21.90 4.65 -5.68
CA SER A 55 -23.22 4.17 -6.12
C SER A 55 -24.17 4.06 -4.92
N PRO A 56 -25.43 3.61 -5.10
CA PRO A 56 -26.29 3.29 -3.96
C PRO A 56 -25.73 2.18 -3.04
N LYS A 57 -24.88 1.29 -3.57
CA LYS A 57 -24.30 0.15 -2.82
C LYS A 57 -22.83 0.37 -2.45
N SER A 58 -22.04 0.94 -3.35
CA SER A 58 -20.58 1.04 -3.22
C SER A 58 -20.17 2.38 -2.60
N HIS A 59 -19.38 2.31 -1.54
CA HIS A 59 -18.91 3.46 -0.78
C HIS A 59 -17.42 3.34 -0.45
N VAL A 60 -16.75 4.47 -0.36
CA VAL A 60 -15.38 4.58 0.17
C VAL A 60 -15.41 5.49 1.38
N ILE A 61 -14.80 5.06 2.48
CA ILE A 61 -14.78 5.77 3.75
C ILE A 61 -13.33 6.15 4.07
N LEU A 62 -13.03 7.44 4.09
CA LEU A 62 -11.77 8.00 4.52
C LEU A 62 -11.83 8.12 6.04
N LEU A 63 -11.06 7.29 6.72
CA LEU A 63 -11.04 7.25 8.17
C LEU A 63 -10.32 8.48 8.73
N ASP A 64 -10.85 9.03 9.82
CA ASP A 64 -10.07 9.98 10.63
C ASP A 64 -8.94 9.26 11.39
N SER A 65 -8.09 10.02 12.09
CA SER A 65 -6.94 9.43 12.80
C SER A 65 -7.33 8.45 13.91
N LEU A 66 -8.49 8.62 14.56
CA LEU A 66 -8.93 7.75 15.65
C LEU A 66 -9.48 6.44 15.08
N GLU A 67 -10.37 6.52 14.10
CA GLU A 67 -10.91 5.36 13.39
C GLU A 67 -9.82 4.57 12.68
N ALA A 68 -8.85 5.27 12.07
CA ALA A 68 -7.71 4.67 11.41
C ALA A 68 -6.80 3.92 12.40
N ALA A 69 -6.62 4.44 13.62
CA ALA A 69 -5.80 3.78 14.64
C ALA A 69 -6.42 2.43 15.05
N ASP A 70 -7.75 2.36 15.16
CA ASP A 70 -8.42 1.08 15.43
C ASP A 70 -8.41 0.15 14.21
N ALA A 71 -8.57 0.70 13.01
CA ALA A 71 -8.58 -0.08 11.77
C ALA A 71 -7.21 -0.67 11.40
N ILE A 72 -6.10 0.06 11.59
CA ILE A 72 -4.75 -0.37 11.19
C ILE A 72 -4.18 -1.49 12.07
N ILE A 73 -4.89 -1.92 13.12
CA ILE A 73 -4.52 -3.08 13.94
C ILE A 73 -5.57 -4.19 13.91
N ARG A 74 -6.64 -4.03 13.13
CA ARG A 74 -7.62 -5.09 12.85
C ARG A 74 -7.01 -6.15 11.93
N ASP A 75 -7.35 -7.40 12.21
CA ASP A 75 -6.82 -8.60 11.55
C ASP A 75 -7.76 -9.77 11.79
N ALA A 76 -8.90 -9.77 11.10
CA ALA A 76 -9.95 -10.77 11.21
C ALA A 76 -9.86 -11.85 10.12
N GLU A 77 -9.18 -11.56 9.00
CA GLU A 77 -9.21 -12.44 7.82
C GLU A 77 -7.98 -13.33 7.69
N GLU A 78 -6.77 -12.78 7.79
CA GLU A 78 -5.56 -13.52 7.38
C GLU A 78 -4.62 -13.88 8.52
N GLY A 79 -4.66 -13.16 9.65
CA GLY A 79 -3.81 -13.43 10.82
C GLY A 79 -2.40 -12.86 10.64
N TYR A 80 -2.27 -11.66 10.08
CA TYR A 80 -1.00 -10.95 9.92
C TYR A 80 -0.21 -10.86 11.23
N PHE A 81 -0.85 -10.43 12.33
CA PHE A 81 -0.18 -10.21 13.60
C PHE A 81 0.19 -11.51 14.34
N GLU A 82 -0.40 -12.63 13.94
CA GLU A 82 -0.03 -13.96 14.41
C GLU A 82 1.25 -14.44 13.72
N LYS A 83 1.46 -14.01 12.47
CA LYS A 83 2.54 -14.46 11.60
C LYS A 83 3.77 -13.55 11.58
N VAL A 84 3.59 -12.24 11.83
CA VAL A 84 4.69 -11.26 11.76
C VAL A 84 5.78 -11.60 12.77
N GLN A 85 7.03 -11.54 12.32
CA GLN A 85 8.18 -11.98 13.10
C GLN A 85 8.83 -10.80 13.86
N PRO A 86 9.56 -11.07 14.96
CA PRO A 86 10.22 -10.02 15.73
C PRO A 86 11.09 -9.09 14.89
N LEU A 87 11.90 -9.65 13.96
CA LEU A 87 12.78 -8.85 13.13
C LEU A 87 12.00 -7.92 12.19
N ASP A 88 10.91 -8.40 11.59
CA ASP A 88 10.04 -7.59 10.73
C ASP A 88 9.44 -6.40 11.51
N MET A 89 8.86 -6.66 12.69
CA MET A 89 8.35 -5.61 13.57
C MET A 89 9.44 -4.60 13.97
N SER A 90 10.65 -5.08 14.27
CA SER A 90 11.80 -4.25 14.62
C SER A 90 12.21 -3.32 13.47
N ILE A 91 12.27 -3.84 12.24
CA ILE A 91 12.61 -3.05 11.05
C ILE A 91 11.54 -2.00 10.80
N GLN A 92 10.26 -2.38 10.82
CA GLN A 92 9.15 -1.46 10.61
C GLN A 92 9.05 -0.37 11.70
N MET A 93 9.36 -0.69 12.96
CA MET A 93 9.41 0.33 14.02
C MET A 93 10.64 1.24 13.93
N GLY A 94 11.64 0.89 13.12
CA GLY A 94 12.91 1.60 13.03
C GLY A 94 13.72 1.51 14.33
N GLN A 95 13.64 0.38 15.04
CA GLN A 95 14.27 0.20 16.35
C GLN A 95 14.86 -1.20 16.51
N PRO A 96 16.06 -1.36 17.08
CA PRO A 96 16.63 -2.67 17.38
C PRO A 96 15.73 -3.51 18.28
N LEU A 97 15.80 -4.83 18.11
CA LEU A 97 15.11 -5.78 18.98
C LEU A 97 15.52 -5.57 20.45
N PRO A 98 14.56 -5.35 21.37
CA PRO A 98 14.88 -5.23 22.78
C PRO A 98 15.38 -6.56 23.35
N ASN A 99 16.51 -6.54 24.05
CA ASN A 99 17.10 -7.74 24.64
C ASN A 99 16.14 -8.45 25.59
N GLY A 100 15.91 -9.75 25.35
CA GLY A 100 15.11 -10.61 26.23
C GLY A 100 13.61 -10.28 26.26
N ARG A 101 13.12 -9.39 25.40
CA ARG A 101 11.69 -9.07 25.34
C ARG A 101 10.91 -10.18 24.61
N PRO A 102 9.82 -10.72 25.20
CA PRO A 102 9.01 -11.73 24.53
C PRO A 102 8.27 -11.15 23.32
N ARG A 103 7.95 -12.01 22.34
CA ARG A 103 7.28 -11.61 21.10
C ARG A 103 5.95 -10.92 21.37
N GLU A 104 5.19 -11.39 22.36
CA GLU A 104 3.88 -10.85 22.73
C GLU A 104 3.99 -9.38 23.15
N GLY A 105 4.94 -9.06 24.02
CA GLY A 105 5.19 -7.69 24.45
C GLY A 105 5.75 -6.81 23.33
N LEU A 106 6.50 -7.38 22.38
CA LEU A 106 6.95 -6.65 21.19
C LEU A 106 5.79 -6.37 20.22
N LEU A 107 4.85 -7.31 20.08
CA LEU A 107 3.68 -7.17 19.25
C LEU A 107 2.73 -6.08 19.77
N GLU A 108 2.60 -5.94 21.09
CA GLU A 108 1.87 -4.82 21.71
C GLU A 108 2.47 -3.46 21.35
N ASP A 109 3.80 -3.32 21.47
CA ASP A 109 4.53 -2.10 21.08
C ASP A 109 4.36 -1.82 19.59
N TYR A 110 4.46 -2.84 18.74
CA TYR A 110 4.28 -2.71 17.29
C TYR A 110 2.86 -2.24 16.93
N ARG A 111 1.83 -2.82 17.55
CA ARG A 111 0.44 -2.35 17.38
C ARG A 111 0.27 -0.91 17.88
N ALA A 112 0.92 -0.53 18.98
CA ALA A 112 0.90 0.85 19.46
C ALA A 112 1.60 1.80 18.46
N PHE A 113 2.73 1.39 17.91
CA PHE A 113 3.46 2.14 16.90
C PHE A 113 2.61 2.37 15.64
N LEU A 114 1.98 1.33 15.08
CA LEU A 114 1.10 1.46 13.90
C LEU A 114 -0.03 2.47 14.15
N ARG A 115 -0.64 2.46 15.34
CA ARG A 115 -1.67 3.45 15.73
C ARG A 115 -1.16 4.89 15.73
N THR A 116 0.11 5.11 16.04
CA THR A 116 0.69 6.46 15.97
C THR A 116 1.06 6.88 14.56
N ASP A 117 1.12 5.92 13.62
CA ASP A 117 1.52 6.15 12.24
C ASP A 117 0.39 6.61 11.33
N VAL A 118 -0.85 6.61 11.80
CA VAL A 118 -2.00 7.08 11.02
C VAL A 118 -2.21 8.59 11.17
N ALA A 119 -2.92 9.17 10.19
CA ALA A 119 -3.35 10.56 10.19
C ALA A 119 -4.70 10.71 9.46
N GLY A 120 -5.41 11.82 9.71
CA GLY A 120 -6.63 12.16 8.97
C GLY A 120 -6.32 12.88 7.65
N PHE A 121 -7.23 12.81 6.68
CA PHE A 121 -7.08 13.44 5.36
C PHE A 121 -7.45 14.94 5.36
N SER A 122 -6.62 15.80 4.76
CA SER A 122 -6.94 17.20 4.50
C SER A 122 -8.05 17.34 3.45
N GLN A 123 -8.63 18.54 3.30
CA GLN A 123 -9.68 18.76 2.30
C GLN A 123 -9.19 18.53 0.86
N GLU A 124 -7.95 18.94 0.57
CA GLU A 124 -7.28 18.77 -0.71
C GLU A 124 -7.04 17.28 -1.00
N GLU A 125 -6.53 16.55 -0.01
CA GLU A 125 -6.30 15.11 -0.10
C GLU A 125 -7.62 14.35 -0.29
N GLN A 126 -8.68 14.71 0.45
CA GLN A 126 -10.01 14.13 0.27
C GLN A 126 -10.54 14.36 -1.15
N ALA A 127 -10.28 15.52 -1.75
CA ALA A 127 -10.68 15.81 -3.12
C ALA A 127 -9.88 14.98 -4.15
N LEU A 128 -8.57 14.85 -3.96
CA LEU A 128 -7.68 14.01 -4.78
C LEU A 128 -8.13 12.55 -4.76
N VAL A 129 -8.24 11.97 -3.56
CA VAL A 129 -8.65 10.58 -3.34
C VAL A 129 -10.05 10.33 -3.88
N ARG A 130 -10.98 11.28 -3.72
CA ARG A 130 -12.33 11.17 -4.30
C ARG A 130 -12.29 11.01 -5.82
N LYS A 131 -11.52 11.85 -6.52
CA LYS A 131 -11.38 11.74 -7.98
C LYS A 131 -10.71 10.43 -8.38
N ALA A 132 -9.65 10.03 -7.69
CA ALA A 132 -8.94 8.79 -7.97
C ALA A 132 -9.84 7.55 -7.81
N PHE A 133 -10.59 7.44 -6.72
CA PHE A 133 -11.54 6.34 -6.52
C PHE A 133 -12.72 6.37 -7.48
N GLN A 134 -13.20 7.56 -7.89
CA GLN A 134 -14.21 7.65 -8.94
C GLN A 134 -13.67 7.11 -10.28
N GLY A 135 -12.40 7.39 -10.60
CA GLY A 135 -11.68 6.84 -11.74
C GLY A 135 -11.58 5.30 -11.66
N ALA A 136 -10.97 4.79 -10.59
CA ALA A 136 -10.82 3.36 -10.35
C ALA A 136 -12.17 2.61 -10.36
N TRP A 137 -13.19 3.16 -9.69
CA TRP A 137 -14.54 2.57 -9.68
C TRP A 137 -15.20 2.55 -11.06
N ARG A 138 -15.03 3.60 -11.88
CA ARG A 138 -15.53 3.65 -13.25
C ARG A 138 -14.88 2.56 -14.10
N LEU A 139 -13.56 2.43 -14.03
CA LEU A 139 -12.78 1.44 -14.77
C LEU A 139 -13.14 0.01 -14.35
N CYS A 140 -13.07 -0.26 -13.04
CA CYS A 140 -13.42 -1.56 -12.46
C CYS A 140 -14.87 -1.96 -12.80
N ARG A 141 -15.84 -1.03 -12.69
CA ARG A 141 -17.24 -1.33 -13.03
C ARG A 141 -17.46 -1.61 -14.51
N LYS A 142 -16.74 -0.92 -15.40
CA LYS A 142 -16.81 -1.16 -16.85
C LYS A 142 -16.26 -2.56 -17.19
N PHE A 143 -15.21 -2.99 -16.50
CA PHE A 143 -14.63 -4.32 -16.64
C PHE A 143 -15.51 -5.43 -16.01
N ASN A 144 -15.75 -5.38 -14.69
CA ASN A 144 -16.73 -6.22 -14.00
C ASN A 144 -17.22 -5.55 -12.70
N PRO A 145 -18.53 -5.20 -12.58
CA PRO A 145 -19.07 -4.55 -11.39
C PRO A 145 -18.95 -5.38 -10.10
N LYS A 146 -18.76 -6.70 -10.19
CA LYS A 146 -18.69 -7.60 -9.01
C LYS A 146 -17.34 -7.54 -8.28
N ILE A 147 -16.30 -7.01 -8.91
CA ILE A 147 -14.95 -6.94 -8.31
C ILE A 147 -14.92 -5.88 -7.21
N PHE A 148 -15.64 -4.78 -7.41
CA PHE A 148 -15.65 -3.68 -6.45
C PHE A 148 -16.53 -4.03 -5.23
N PRO A 149 -15.99 -4.05 -4.00
CA PRO A 149 -16.76 -4.39 -2.81
C PRO A 149 -17.74 -3.28 -2.41
N ASP A 150 -18.73 -3.60 -1.57
CA ASP A 150 -19.71 -2.62 -1.09
C ASP A 150 -19.07 -1.47 -0.30
N THR A 151 -18.00 -1.75 0.44
CA THR A 151 -17.30 -0.74 1.25
C THR A 151 -15.80 -0.96 1.26
N ILE A 152 -15.06 0.14 1.06
CA ILE A 152 -13.60 0.21 1.23
C ILE A 152 -13.32 1.30 2.25
N ARG A 153 -12.37 1.04 3.16
CA ARG A 153 -11.89 2.02 4.13
C ARG A 153 -10.50 2.48 3.75
N LEU A 154 -10.23 3.78 3.79
CA LEU A 154 -8.92 4.33 3.48
C LEU A 154 -8.27 4.81 4.76
N ILE A 155 -7.01 4.42 4.93
CA ILE A 155 -6.17 4.82 6.05
C ILE A 155 -5.01 5.62 5.48
N LYS A 156 -4.83 6.87 5.91
CA LYS A 156 -3.60 7.62 5.64
C LYS A 156 -2.55 7.29 6.69
N THR A 157 -1.33 7.03 6.26
CA THR A 157 -0.17 6.85 7.16
C THR A 157 0.91 7.89 6.90
N LYS A 158 1.78 8.10 7.89
CA LYS A 158 2.98 8.93 7.78
C LYS A 158 4.14 8.19 7.10
N GLY A 159 3.90 6.96 6.62
CA GLY A 159 4.90 6.14 5.92
C GLY A 159 6.09 5.72 6.78
N ARG A 160 6.00 5.68 8.12
CA ARG A 160 7.17 5.38 8.96
C ARG A 160 7.52 3.90 9.01
N HIS A 161 6.56 3.01 8.72
CA HIS A 161 6.75 1.56 8.84
C HIS A 161 7.33 0.93 7.56
N TYR A 162 6.60 0.95 6.44
CA TYR A 162 7.12 0.41 5.17
C TYR A 162 7.84 1.44 4.29
N GLY A 163 7.60 2.74 4.51
CA GLY A 163 8.23 3.82 3.76
C GLY A 163 7.20 4.79 3.15
N PRO A 164 7.69 5.91 2.57
CA PRO A 164 6.84 7.01 2.11
C PRO A 164 6.05 6.69 0.82
N SER A 165 6.39 5.62 0.10
CA SER A 165 5.78 5.29 -1.21
C SER A 165 5.15 3.90 -1.25
N VAL A 166 4.89 3.29 -0.09
CA VAL A 166 4.32 1.94 0.00
C VAL A 166 2.84 1.99 0.29
N TYR A 167 2.07 1.59 -0.71
CA TYR A 167 0.68 1.22 -0.56
C TYR A 167 0.58 -0.24 -0.15
N TYR A 168 -0.49 -0.58 0.55
CA TYR A 168 -0.84 -1.96 0.79
C TYR A 168 -2.28 -2.08 1.25
N THR A 169 -2.77 -3.31 1.32
CA THR A 169 -4.08 -3.64 1.86
C THR A 169 -4.01 -4.58 3.06
N ARG A 170 -4.95 -4.40 3.98
CA ARG A 170 -5.32 -5.40 4.98
C ARG A 170 -6.81 -5.29 5.23
N GLU A 171 -7.49 -6.41 5.49
CA GLU A 171 -8.95 -6.41 5.60
C GLU A 171 -9.61 -5.80 4.34
N HIS A 172 -10.62 -4.95 4.50
CA HIS A 172 -11.18 -4.08 3.45
C HIS A 172 -10.55 -2.67 3.47
N CYS A 173 -9.30 -2.55 3.93
CA CYS A 173 -8.59 -1.27 3.98
C CYS A 173 -7.56 -1.16 2.87
N ILE A 174 -7.47 0.03 2.28
CA ILE A 174 -6.31 0.46 1.50
C ILE A 174 -5.55 1.48 2.34
N ILE A 175 -4.27 1.22 2.55
CA ILE A 175 -3.38 2.05 3.33
C ILE A 175 -2.55 2.90 2.36
N ILE A 176 -2.63 4.21 2.52
CA ILE A 176 -2.01 5.19 1.61
C ILE A 176 -0.99 6.01 2.41
N PRO A 177 0.29 6.06 2.00
CA PRO A 177 1.26 6.93 2.64
C PRO A 177 1.02 8.39 2.22
N GLU A 178 1.16 9.31 3.17
CA GLU A 178 0.83 10.73 2.96
C GLU A 178 1.65 11.39 1.85
N ASN A 179 2.89 10.93 1.64
CA ASN A 179 3.79 11.47 0.62
C ASN A 179 3.28 11.22 -0.81
N GLU A 180 2.36 10.27 -0.99
CA GLU A 180 1.81 9.93 -2.30
C GLU A 180 0.51 10.69 -2.63
N LEU A 181 -0.04 11.44 -1.66
CA LEU A 181 -1.22 12.28 -1.85
C LEU A 181 -0.86 13.62 -2.49
N VAL A 182 -0.23 13.56 -3.67
CA VAL A 182 0.29 14.71 -4.42
C VAL A 182 -0.79 15.26 -5.37
N PRO A 183 -1.21 16.54 -5.25
CA PRO A 183 -2.19 17.11 -6.18
C PRO A 183 -1.77 17.00 -7.65
N GLY A 184 -2.70 16.63 -8.52
CA GLY A 184 -2.46 16.47 -9.97
C GLY A 184 -2.07 15.05 -10.40
N ASN A 185 -1.93 14.10 -9.48
CA ASN A 185 -1.61 12.70 -9.78
C ASN A 185 -2.84 11.77 -9.86
N GLU A 186 -4.06 12.31 -9.97
CA GLU A 186 -5.32 11.56 -9.86
C GLU A 186 -5.37 10.30 -10.75
N GLU A 187 -4.87 10.37 -11.98
CA GLU A 187 -4.88 9.26 -12.94
C GLU A 187 -3.95 8.13 -12.53
N MET A 188 -2.72 8.47 -12.12
CA MET A 188 -1.76 7.51 -11.58
C MET A 188 -2.32 6.87 -10.31
N LEU A 189 -2.84 7.68 -9.38
CA LEU A 189 -3.44 7.19 -8.15
C LEU A 189 -4.65 6.29 -8.44
N SER A 190 -5.44 6.55 -9.49
CA SER A 190 -6.54 5.67 -9.90
C SER A 190 -6.05 4.27 -10.28
N GLN A 191 -4.90 4.17 -10.97
CA GLN A 191 -4.31 2.88 -11.33
C GLN A 191 -3.77 2.16 -10.10
N VAL A 192 -3.11 2.87 -9.18
CA VAL A 192 -2.70 2.30 -7.89
C VAL A 192 -3.94 1.80 -7.13
N MET A 193 -5.03 2.56 -7.06
CA MET A 193 -6.24 2.08 -6.38
C MET A 193 -6.84 0.84 -7.05
N LEU A 194 -6.68 0.65 -8.38
CA LEU A 194 -7.07 -0.60 -9.05
C LEU A 194 -6.17 -1.79 -8.63
N HIS A 195 -4.87 -1.56 -8.46
CA HIS A 195 -3.92 -2.54 -7.91
C HIS A 195 -4.35 -2.97 -6.51
N GLU A 196 -4.55 -2.02 -5.60
CA GLU A 196 -4.97 -2.29 -4.22
C GLU A 196 -6.37 -2.94 -4.16
N LEU A 197 -7.28 -2.56 -5.05
CA LEU A 197 -8.59 -3.21 -5.19
C LEU A 197 -8.46 -4.70 -5.54
N PHE A 198 -7.47 -5.07 -6.36
CA PHE A 198 -7.23 -6.47 -6.69
C PHE A 198 -6.84 -7.27 -5.45
N HIS A 199 -5.94 -6.76 -4.60
CA HIS A 199 -5.56 -7.45 -3.36
C HIS A 199 -6.76 -7.71 -2.44
N ILE A 200 -7.65 -6.72 -2.29
CA ILE A 200 -8.91 -6.90 -1.55
C ILE A 200 -9.76 -7.97 -2.23
N TYR A 201 -9.96 -7.90 -3.55
CA TYR A 201 -10.73 -8.92 -4.26
C TYR A 201 -10.15 -10.33 -4.06
N SER A 202 -8.84 -10.49 -4.29
CA SER A 202 -8.08 -11.75 -4.17
C SER A 202 -8.25 -12.36 -2.78
N ARG A 203 -8.12 -11.54 -1.73
CA ARG A 203 -8.29 -11.94 -0.32
C ARG A 203 -9.66 -12.54 -0.02
N TYR A 204 -10.74 -11.90 -0.46
CA TYR A 204 -12.12 -12.37 -0.18
C TYR A 204 -12.66 -13.38 -1.20
N HIS A 205 -11.87 -13.76 -2.19
CA HIS A 205 -12.24 -14.73 -3.24
C HIS A 205 -11.17 -15.82 -3.37
N PRO A 206 -10.95 -16.65 -2.33
CA PRO A 206 -9.82 -17.60 -2.29
C PRO A 206 -9.85 -18.62 -3.43
N GLN A 207 -11.03 -19.03 -3.91
CA GLN A 207 -11.14 -19.94 -5.06
C GLN A 207 -10.64 -19.29 -6.36
N GLN A 208 -11.02 -18.02 -6.58
CA GLN A 208 -10.55 -17.23 -7.72
C GLN A 208 -9.06 -16.94 -7.59
N ARG A 209 -8.58 -16.56 -6.40
CA ARG A 209 -7.15 -16.37 -6.11
C ARG A 209 -6.34 -17.61 -6.50
N GLU A 210 -6.73 -18.80 -6.04
CA GLU A 210 -6.03 -20.03 -6.42
C GLU A 210 -6.10 -20.30 -7.93
N ALA A 211 -7.23 -20.04 -8.59
CA ALA A 211 -7.36 -20.22 -10.03
C ALA A 211 -6.46 -19.23 -10.81
N LEU A 212 -6.31 -18.00 -10.34
CA LEU A 212 -5.41 -16.99 -10.89
C LEU A 212 -3.94 -17.35 -10.65
N TYR A 213 -3.59 -17.84 -9.46
CA TYR A 213 -2.22 -18.26 -9.14
C TYR A 213 -1.76 -19.38 -10.09
N ARG A 214 -2.65 -20.34 -10.39
CA ARG A 214 -2.38 -21.41 -11.37
C ARG A 214 -2.14 -20.90 -12.78
N ILE A 215 -2.67 -19.74 -13.17
CA ILE A 215 -2.39 -19.16 -14.50
C ILE A 215 -0.90 -18.87 -14.65
N ILE A 216 -0.28 -18.30 -13.62
CA ILE A 216 1.13 -17.92 -13.57
C ILE A 216 2.05 -19.00 -12.97
N GLY A 217 1.55 -20.23 -12.84
CA GLY A 217 2.35 -21.40 -12.47
C GLY A 217 2.49 -21.66 -10.97
N PHE A 218 1.81 -20.89 -10.11
CA PHE A 218 1.81 -21.12 -8.67
C PHE A 218 0.69 -22.08 -8.26
N GLU A 219 1.03 -23.05 -7.42
CA GLU A 219 0.11 -24.03 -6.86
C GLU A 219 0.26 -24.11 -5.34
N ARG A 220 -0.87 -24.27 -4.65
CA ARG A 220 -0.87 -24.43 -3.20
C ARG A 220 -0.21 -25.75 -2.84
N LEU A 221 0.67 -25.73 -1.83
CA LEU A 221 1.29 -26.95 -1.33
C LEU A 221 0.24 -27.86 -0.69
N SER A 222 0.29 -29.14 -1.05
CA SER A 222 -0.63 -30.17 -0.55
C SER A 222 -0.28 -30.66 0.87
N LEU A 223 0.89 -30.28 1.37
CA LEU A 223 1.41 -30.62 2.70
C LEU A 223 1.99 -29.35 3.33
N PRO A 224 2.11 -29.31 4.67
CA PRO A 224 2.74 -28.19 5.35
C PRO A 224 4.18 -27.96 4.87
N LEU A 225 4.55 -26.69 4.73
CA LEU A 225 5.92 -26.25 4.52
C LEU A 225 6.61 -26.01 5.86
N HIS A 226 7.73 -26.70 6.08
CA HIS A 226 8.61 -26.45 7.20
C HIS A 226 9.80 -25.60 6.74
N LEU A 227 10.02 -24.50 7.47
CA LEU A 227 11.14 -23.59 7.32
C LEU A 227 12.03 -23.72 8.57
N THR A 228 13.35 -23.66 8.43
CA THR A 228 14.21 -23.67 9.64
C THR A 228 13.94 -22.44 10.51
N ASP A 229 14.20 -22.55 11.82
CA ASP A 229 14.16 -21.41 12.73
C ASP A 229 14.97 -20.21 12.22
N SER A 230 16.11 -20.47 11.57
CA SER A 230 17.01 -19.43 11.06
C SER A 230 16.38 -18.62 9.93
N LEU A 231 15.64 -19.28 9.04
CA LEU A 231 14.90 -18.63 7.96
C LEU A 231 13.62 -17.98 8.47
N GLN A 232 12.85 -18.68 9.32
CA GLN A 232 11.65 -18.13 9.96
C GLN A 232 11.93 -16.81 10.67
N GLN A 233 13.01 -16.73 11.46
CA GLN A 233 13.39 -15.51 12.18
C GLN A 233 13.75 -14.33 11.27
N ARG A 234 14.07 -14.59 10.00
CA ARG A 234 14.37 -13.54 9.01
C ARG A 234 13.24 -13.29 8.02
N LEU A 235 12.12 -13.97 8.08
CA LEU A 235 11.00 -13.70 7.16
C LEU A 235 10.46 -12.28 7.35
N LEU A 236 10.16 -11.64 6.24
CA LEU A 236 9.47 -10.36 6.17
C LEU A 236 8.13 -10.59 5.47
N LEU A 237 7.04 -10.09 6.05
CA LEU A 237 5.71 -10.27 5.49
C LEU A 237 5.40 -9.25 4.40
N ASN A 238 4.80 -9.71 3.30
CA ASN A 238 4.03 -8.83 2.42
C ASN A 238 2.59 -8.72 2.98
N PRO A 239 2.12 -7.54 3.44
CA PRO A 239 0.76 -7.38 3.95
C PRO A 239 -0.34 -7.70 2.92
N ASP A 240 -0.07 -7.59 1.62
CA ASP A 240 -1.02 -7.91 0.54
C ASP A 240 -1.13 -9.41 0.23
N GLY A 241 -0.17 -10.20 0.72
CA GLY A 241 -0.10 -11.63 0.47
C GLY A 241 0.75 -12.33 1.53
N ILE A 242 0.11 -12.74 2.62
CA ILE A 242 0.81 -13.33 3.76
C ILE A 242 0.87 -14.86 3.74
N ASP A 243 0.33 -15.51 2.70
CA ASP A 243 0.34 -16.97 2.57
C ASP A 243 1.44 -17.40 1.59
N TRP A 244 2.58 -17.82 2.13
CA TRP A 244 3.70 -18.38 1.37
C TRP A 244 3.54 -19.87 1.06
N ASN A 245 2.38 -20.48 1.35
CA ASN A 245 2.14 -21.91 1.09
C ASN A 245 1.81 -22.21 -0.39
N TYR A 246 2.48 -21.51 -1.31
CA TYR A 246 2.38 -21.69 -2.75
C TYR A 246 3.78 -21.90 -3.33
N ALA A 247 3.90 -22.88 -4.20
CA ALA A 247 5.14 -23.17 -4.91
C ALA A 247 4.93 -23.03 -6.42
N ILE A 248 6.05 -22.76 -7.10
CA ILE A 248 6.14 -22.78 -8.55
C ILE A 248 7.10 -23.89 -8.98
N ALA A 249 6.75 -24.62 -10.03
CA ALA A 249 7.57 -25.69 -10.58
C ALA A 249 8.00 -25.37 -12.01
N PHE A 250 9.30 -25.32 -12.28
CA PHE A 250 9.85 -24.91 -13.58
C PHE A 250 11.13 -25.67 -13.93
N ASP A 251 11.49 -25.69 -15.22
CA ASP A 251 12.76 -26.29 -15.64
C ASP A 251 13.95 -25.44 -15.19
N GLY A 252 14.84 -26.06 -14.44
CA GLY A 252 16.11 -25.49 -14.04
C GLY A 252 17.14 -25.45 -15.18
N PRO A 253 18.31 -24.84 -14.95
CA PRO A 253 19.33 -24.64 -15.99
C PRO A 253 19.83 -25.93 -16.68
N ASN A 254 19.82 -27.07 -15.98
CA ASN A 254 20.29 -28.35 -16.53
C ASN A 254 19.12 -29.28 -16.93
N GLY A 255 17.90 -28.75 -17.08
CA GLY A 255 16.72 -29.50 -17.49
C GLY A 255 16.03 -30.28 -16.36
N GLN A 256 16.53 -30.22 -15.12
CA GLN A 256 15.81 -30.78 -13.96
C GLN A 256 14.62 -29.90 -13.60
N VAL A 257 13.49 -30.49 -13.20
CA VAL A 257 12.37 -29.73 -12.64
C VAL A 257 12.73 -29.28 -11.22
N ILE A 258 12.64 -27.97 -10.98
CA ILE A 258 12.81 -27.35 -9.68
C ILE A 258 11.43 -26.93 -9.19
N GLN A 259 11.06 -27.37 -7.98
CA GLN A 259 9.91 -26.82 -7.26
C GLN A 259 10.44 -25.87 -6.17
N ALA A 260 9.92 -24.65 -6.12
CA ALA A 260 10.40 -23.63 -5.18
C ALA A 260 9.26 -22.76 -4.64
N VAL A 261 9.47 -22.22 -3.44
CA VAL A 261 8.58 -21.25 -2.80
C VAL A 261 9.20 -19.84 -2.87
N PRO A 262 8.41 -18.79 -3.16
CA PRO A 262 8.86 -17.41 -3.06
C PRO A 262 8.86 -16.98 -1.60
N LEU A 263 9.99 -16.48 -1.10
CA LEU A 263 10.08 -15.91 0.25
C LEU A 263 10.78 -14.56 0.20
N ILE A 264 10.27 -13.62 1.00
CA ILE A 264 10.96 -12.37 1.30
C ILE A 264 11.63 -12.56 2.67
N ARG A 265 12.94 -12.40 2.71
CA ARG A 265 13.68 -12.40 3.97
C ARG A 265 14.45 -11.11 4.16
N SER A 266 14.85 -10.86 5.39
CA SER A 266 15.78 -9.80 5.71
C SER A 266 17.18 -10.13 5.19
N ALA A 267 17.79 -9.19 4.48
CA ALA A 267 19.19 -9.23 4.05
C ALA A 267 20.15 -9.16 5.25
N LEU A 268 19.68 -8.66 6.40
CA LEU A 268 20.46 -8.47 7.63
C LEU A 268 19.81 -9.24 8.79
N PRO A 269 20.59 -9.68 9.79
CA PRO A 269 20.04 -10.44 10.91
C PRO A 269 19.34 -9.57 11.97
N ALA A 270 19.49 -8.25 11.90
CA ALA A 270 18.97 -7.29 12.87
C ALA A 270 18.72 -5.94 12.19
N TYR A 271 17.92 -5.08 12.83
CA TYR A 271 17.81 -3.67 12.44
C TYR A 271 19.11 -2.91 12.72
N HIS A 272 19.48 -2.02 11.79
CA HIS A 272 20.65 -1.16 11.87
C HIS A 272 20.27 0.30 11.57
N TYR A 273 20.60 1.22 12.47
CA TYR A 273 20.32 2.66 12.28
C TYR A 273 20.96 3.26 11.01
N SER A 274 22.06 2.67 10.53
CA SER A 274 22.72 3.09 9.28
C SER A 274 21.98 2.66 8.01
N ARG A 275 20.96 1.81 8.15
CA ARG A 275 20.06 1.35 7.08
C ARG A 275 18.63 1.49 7.57
N PRO A 276 18.10 2.72 7.66
CA PRO A 276 16.83 2.97 8.32
C PRO A 276 15.62 2.58 7.46
N HIS A 277 15.78 2.35 6.15
CA HIS A 277 14.65 2.13 5.25
C HIS A 277 14.30 0.65 5.10
N TYR A 278 13.01 0.31 5.18
CA TYR A 278 12.50 -1.06 5.11
C TYR A 278 13.00 -1.84 3.88
N PHE A 279 13.01 -1.21 2.69
CA PHE A 279 13.47 -1.85 1.45
C PHE A 279 14.95 -2.24 1.45
N GLU A 280 15.79 -1.62 2.28
CA GLU A 280 17.21 -2.02 2.40
C GLU A 280 17.37 -3.42 3.05
N TYR A 281 16.30 -3.94 3.66
CA TYR A 281 16.24 -5.27 4.24
C TYR A 281 15.60 -6.28 3.31
N LEU A 282 14.84 -5.89 2.29
CA LEU A 282 14.11 -6.86 1.47
C LEU A 282 15.06 -7.65 0.57
N ASP A 283 15.02 -8.97 0.71
CA ASP A 283 15.70 -9.93 -0.15
C ASP A 283 14.70 -11.00 -0.57
N PHE A 284 14.10 -10.79 -1.75
CA PHE A 284 13.19 -11.74 -2.39
C PHE A 284 13.99 -12.84 -3.09
N GLN A 285 13.72 -14.09 -2.75
CA GLN A 285 14.40 -15.24 -3.33
C GLN A 285 13.44 -16.42 -3.51
N LEU A 286 13.79 -17.32 -4.43
CA LEU A 286 13.12 -18.62 -4.58
C LEU A 286 13.88 -19.68 -3.80
N TYR A 287 13.21 -20.35 -2.87
CA TYR A 287 13.80 -21.44 -2.09
C TYR A 287 13.33 -22.78 -2.63
N PRO A 288 14.23 -23.64 -3.12
CA PRO A 288 13.83 -24.92 -3.66
C PRO A 288 13.39 -25.84 -2.53
N ILE A 289 12.32 -26.60 -2.75
CA ILE A 289 11.71 -27.46 -1.73
C ILE A 289 11.76 -28.93 -2.14
N VAL A 290 11.74 -29.81 -1.15
CA VAL A 290 11.60 -31.25 -1.33
C VAL A 290 10.57 -31.81 -0.38
N ARG A 291 9.88 -32.87 -0.81
CA ARG A 291 8.97 -33.61 0.03
C ARG A 291 9.74 -34.68 0.82
N ARG A 292 9.66 -34.64 2.15
CA ARG A 292 10.24 -35.64 3.08
C ARG A 292 9.26 -35.88 4.22
N ASP A 293 9.12 -37.13 4.66
CA ASP A 293 8.36 -37.49 5.87
C ASP A 293 6.96 -36.84 6.04
N GLY A 294 6.23 -36.66 4.92
CA GLY A 294 4.88 -36.09 4.95
C GLY A 294 4.82 -34.56 5.05
N LEU A 295 5.93 -33.85 4.87
CA LEU A 295 6.00 -32.39 4.79
C LEU A 295 6.87 -31.92 3.60
N PHE A 296 6.80 -30.64 3.28
CA PHE A 296 7.75 -29.98 2.39
C PHE A 296 8.82 -29.27 3.22
N GLU A 297 10.08 -29.40 2.83
CA GLU A 297 11.23 -28.74 3.45
C GLU A 297 11.99 -27.92 2.43
N VAL A 298 12.51 -26.77 2.84
CA VAL A 298 13.49 -26.02 2.03
C VAL A 298 14.80 -26.80 1.97
N LEU A 299 15.38 -26.90 0.77
CA LEU A 299 16.66 -27.55 0.58
C LEU A 299 17.80 -26.76 1.23
N ALA A 300 18.58 -27.47 2.03
CA ALA A 300 19.84 -26.98 2.56
C ALA A 300 21.03 -27.44 1.69
N GLN A 301 21.93 -26.51 1.39
CA GLN A 301 23.26 -26.79 0.85
C GLN A 301 24.30 -26.53 1.94
N ASN A 302 25.21 -27.50 2.17
CA ASN A 302 26.24 -27.42 3.22
C ASN A 302 25.69 -27.10 4.63
N GLY A 303 24.49 -27.59 4.94
CA GLY A 303 23.84 -27.36 6.24
C GLY A 303 23.16 -26.00 6.40
N SER A 304 23.12 -25.15 5.36
CA SER A 304 22.34 -23.90 5.33
C SER A 304 21.32 -23.95 4.20
N GLU A 305 20.08 -23.51 4.48
CA GLU A 305 19.10 -23.26 3.42
C GLU A 305 19.70 -22.29 2.40
N SER A 306 19.66 -22.68 1.12
CA SER A 306 20.30 -21.93 0.04
C SER A 306 19.23 -21.57 -0.98
N PRO A 307 18.98 -20.27 -1.22
CA PRO A 307 18.08 -19.87 -2.29
C PRO A 307 18.65 -20.32 -3.64
N LEU A 308 17.78 -20.38 -4.64
CA LEU A 308 18.22 -20.47 -6.04
C LEU A 308 19.05 -19.23 -6.41
N PRO A 309 19.82 -19.27 -7.52
CA PRO A 309 20.41 -18.08 -8.10
C PRO A 309 19.37 -16.96 -8.29
N PRO A 310 19.81 -15.69 -8.39
CA PRO A 310 18.91 -14.55 -8.59
C PRO A 310 17.90 -14.83 -9.70
N VAL A 311 16.64 -14.48 -9.46
CA VAL A 311 15.51 -14.85 -10.33
C VAL A 311 15.69 -14.43 -11.79
N ASP A 312 16.38 -13.32 -12.06
CA ASP A 312 16.73 -12.85 -13.41
C ASP A 312 17.57 -13.87 -14.21
N SER A 313 18.26 -14.78 -13.53
CA SER A 313 19.01 -15.88 -14.15
C SER A 313 18.21 -17.18 -14.33
N LEU A 314 16.91 -17.17 -14.00
CA LEU A 314 16.02 -18.32 -14.05
C LEU A 314 14.98 -18.17 -15.18
N PRO A 315 15.33 -18.43 -16.45
CA PRO A 315 14.38 -18.27 -17.56
C PRO A 315 13.17 -19.19 -17.47
N GLY A 316 13.28 -20.33 -16.79
CA GLY A 316 12.14 -21.22 -16.52
C GLY A 316 11.06 -20.58 -15.67
N PHE A 317 11.44 -19.71 -14.72
CA PHE A 317 10.51 -18.95 -13.90
C PHE A 317 9.71 -17.95 -14.76
N PHE A 318 10.40 -17.13 -15.56
CA PHE A 318 9.76 -16.14 -16.44
C PHE A 318 8.93 -16.75 -17.57
N ARG A 319 9.22 -17.99 -18.01
CA ARG A 319 8.32 -18.72 -18.94
C ARG A 319 6.93 -18.94 -18.34
N LEU A 320 6.81 -19.06 -17.02
CA LEU A 320 5.53 -19.27 -16.34
C LEU A 320 4.83 -17.96 -16.02
N ILE A 321 5.53 -17.02 -15.38
CA ILE A 321 4.92 -15.77 -14.92
C ILE A 321 4.75 -14.72 -16.02
N GLY A 322 5.40 -14.91 -17.18
CA GLY A 322 5.33 -13.98 -18.32
C GLY A 322 6.22 -12.75 -18.16
N ASP A 323 5.96 -11.75 -18.99
CA ASP A 323 6.70 -10.49 -19.10
C ASP A 323 5.81 -9.25 -18.88
N ASN A 324 4.65 -9.43 -18.26
CA ASN A 324 3.69 -8.35 -18.02
C ASN A 324 4.15 -7.36 -16.94
N THR A 325 4.93 -7.83 -15.95
CA THR A 325 5.45 -7.00 -14.86
C THR A 325 6.82 -7.50 -14.37
N GLY A 326 7.62 -6.58 -13.82
CA GLY A 326 8.83 -6.88 -13.06
C GLY A 326 8.60 -6.93 -11.54
N TYR A 327 7.40 -6.62 -11.06
CA TYR A 327 7.07 -6.63 -9.63
C TYR A 327 6.65 -8.04 -9.18
N ILE A 328 7.66 -8.86 -8.89
CA ILE A 328 7.53 -10.32 -8.74
C ILE A 328 7.63 -10.81 -7.30
N ILE A 329 7.62 -9.92 -6.32
CA ILE A 329 7.92 -10.24 -4.91
C ILE A 329 6.85 -11.12 -4.23
N HIS A 330 5.69 -11.31 -4.86
CA HIS A 330 4.63 -12.24 -4.46
C HIS A 330 3.70 -12.54 -5.66
N PRO A 331 3.08 -13.73 -5.79
CA PRO A 331 2.13 -14.01 -6.88
C PRO A 331 0.94 -13.04 -6.94
N ASP A 332 0.49 -12.53 -5.79
CA ASP A 332 -0.60 -11.53 -5.75
C ASP A 332 -0.18 -10.20 -6.40
N GLU A 333 1.08 -9.78 -6.28
CA GLU A 333 1.60 -8.56 -6.93
C GLU A 333 1.67 -8.73 -8.44
N ILE A 334 2.14 -9.90 -8.90
CA ILE A 334 2.18 -10.23 -10.32
C ILE A 334 0.77 -10.13 -10.92
N LEU A 335 -0.23 -10.64 -10.21
CA LEU A 335 -1.61 -10.65 -10.66
C LEU A 335 -2.30 -9.29 -10.53
N ALA A 336 -1.97 -8.49 -9.53
CA ALA A 336 -2.48 -7.14 -9.36
C ALA A 336 -2.05 -6.23 -10.53
N ASP A 337 -0.77 -6.28 -10.93
CA ASP A 337 -0.30 -5.55 -12.11
C ASP A 337 -0.97 -6.06 -13.39
N ASN A 338 -1.09 -7.38 -13.56
CA ASN A 338 -1.81 -7.96 -14.71
C ASN A 338 -3.29 -7.53 -14.73
N PHE A 339 -3.94 -7.42 -13.57
CA PHE A 339 -5.31 -6.93 -13.46
C PHE A 339 -5.41 -5.47 -13.92
N VAL A 340 -4.51 -4.59 -13.45
CA VAL A 340 -4.47 -3.20 -13.90
C VAL A 340 -4.30 -3.13 -15.42
N LEU A 341 -3.32 -3.84 -15.97
CA LEU A 341 -3.09 -3.91 -17.42
C LEU A 341 -4.35 -4.36 -18.18
N LEU A 342 -4.99 -5.42 -17.71
CA LEU A 342 -6.20 -5.96 -18.32
C LEU A 342 -7.36 -4.97 -18.30
N VAL A 343 -7.62 -4.32 -17.15
CA VAL A 343 -8.69 -3.31 -17.03
C VAL A 343 -8.42 -2.13 -17.95
N MET A 344 -7.18 -1.65 -18.01
CA MET A 344 -6.82 -0.52 -18.86
C MET A 344 -7.01 -0.86 -20.35
N MET A 345 -6.54 -2.04 -20.79
CA MET A 345 -6.73 -2.52 -22.16
C MET A 345 -8.22 -2.69 -22.53
N ASP A 346 -8.99 -3.35 -21.67
CA ASP A 346 -10.42 -3.65 -21.92
C ASP A 346 -11.27 -2.37 -21.96
N THR A 347 -10.93 -1.40 -21.12
CA THR A 347 -11.65 -0.13 -21.06
C THR A 347 -11.21 0.88 -22.11
N GLY A 348 -10.11 0.61 -22.84
CA GLY A 348 -9.55 1.49 -23.88
C GLY A 348 -8.86 2.72 -23.31
N GLU A 349 -8.36 2.64 -22.07
CA GLU A 349 -7.76 3.73 -21.32
C GLU A 349 -6.24 3.52 -21.22
N GLY A 350 -5.47 4.57 -21.46
CA GLY A 350 -3.99 4.50 -21.52
C GLY A 350 -3.42 3.95 -22.83
N ALA A 351 -2.10 4.00 -22.97
CA ALA A 351 -1.38 3.54 -24.16
C ALA A 351 -0.96 2.05 -24.07
N TYR A 352 -1.81 1.21 -23.48
CA TYR A 352 -1.51 -0.22 -23.30
C TYR A 352 -1.91 -1.01 -24.54
N GLY A 353 -0.97 -1.20 -25.46
CA GLY A 353 -1.15 -2.03 -26.65
C GLY A 353 -0.85 -3.50 -26.36
N SER A 354 -1.75 -4.41 -26.75
CA SER A 354 -1.54 -5.87 -26.60
C SER A 354 -0.30 -6.41 -27.35
N GLY A 355 0.22 -5.65 -28.32
CA GLY A 355 1.44 -5.97 -29.06
C GLY A 355 2.74 -5.80 -28.27
N GLN A 356 2.72 -5.20 -27.08
CA GLN A 356 3.92 -4.94 -26.27
C GLN A 356 4.45 -6.18 -25.53
N TYR A 357 3.57 -7.13 -25.21
CA TYR A 357 3.91 -8.30 -24.40
C TYR A 357 4.18 -9.54 -25.26
N SER A 358 4.89 -10.52 -24.69
CA SER A 358 5.09 -11.83 -25.32
C SER A 358 3.76 -12.56 -25.58
N VAL A 359 3.82 -13.66 -26.35
CA VAL A 359 2.66 -14.56 -26.51
C VAL A 359 2.15 -15.03 -25.16
N ARG A 360 3.07 -15.44 -24.27
CA ARG A 360 2.74 -15.86 -22.91
C ARG A 360 2.09 -14.75 -22.10
N GLY A 361 2.61 -13.53 -22.17
CA GLY A 361 2.04 -12.40 -21.44
C GLY A 361 0.61 -12.06 -21.89
N ARG A 362 0.31 -12.18 -23.19
CA ARG A 362 -1.06 -12.05 -23.69
C ARG A 362 -1.98 -13.18 -23.24
N GLU A 363 -1.50 -14.43 -23.27
CA GLU A 363 -2.27 -15.59 -22.79
C GLU A 363 -2.62 -15.47 -21.30
N ILE A 364 -1.71 -14.93 -20.47
CA ILE A 364 -1.97 -14.66 -19.06
C ILE A 364 -3.13 -13.67 -18.91
N LEU A 365 -3.08 -12.52 -19.60
CA LEU A 365 -4.15 -11.51 -19.55
C LEU A 365 -5.50 -12.07 -20.00
N GLU A 366 -5.53 -12.86 -21.08
CA GLU A 366 -6.75 -13.51 -21.57
C GLU A 366 -7.34 -14.48 -20.52
N ARG A 367 -6.50 -15.34 -19.94
CA ARG A 367 -6.94 -16.32 -18.94
C ARG A 367 -7.40 -15.65 -17.65
N ILE A 368 -6.75 -14.57 -17.22
CA ILE A 368 -7.19 -13.76 -16.08
C ILE A 368 -8.57 -13.18 -16.37
N GLY A 369 -8.77 -12.61 -17.57
CA GLY A 369 -10.07 -12.09 -18.00
C GLY A 369 -11.18 -13.13 -17.99
N ASN A 370 -10.89 -14.39 -18.32
CA ASN A 370 -11.86 -15.49 -18.27
C ASN A 370 -12.29 -15.88 -16.85
N ILE A 371 -11.45 -15.63 -15.84
CA ILE A 371 -11.79 -15.88 -14.43
C ILE A 371 -12.54 -14.68 -13.85
N LEU A 372 -12.13 -13.46 -14.22
CA LEU A 372 -12.58 -12.23 -13.57
C LEU A 372 -13.81 -11.58 -14.21
N ARG A 373 -14.27 -12.02 -15.38
CA ARG A 373 -15.53 -11.56 -16.02
C ARG A 373 -16.69 -12.47 -15.63
#